data_AF-A0A523I2Q8-F1
#
_entry.id   AF-A0A523I2Q8-F1
#
_cell.length_a   1.000
_cell.length_b   1.000
_cell.length_c   1.000
_cell.angle_alpha   90.00
_cell.angle_beta   90.00
_cell.angle_gamma   90.00
#
_symmetry.space_group_name_H-M   'P 1'
#
loop_
_entity.id
_entity.type
_entity.pdbx_description
1 polymer ?
#
loop_
_entity_poly.entity_id
_entity_poly.type
_entity_poly.pdbx_seq_one_letter_code
_entity_poly.pdbx_strand_id
1 'polypeptide(L)'
;METIKQEIRKGVRDLKSAQQRVDITERSEKLAEKSYRISLLKFENGDLSSQDLALEQNRLTEARTNSLNAIIDYKNALSDLRRKTLWDFEKNAPIEIQ
;
A
#
# COMPACT_ATOMS: atom_id res chain seq x y z
N MET A 1 32.35 0.37 9.52
CA MET A 1 31.70 -0.96 9.39
C MET A 1 30.42 -1.09 10.20
N GLU A 2 30.36 -0.60 11.44
CA GLU A 2 29.14 -0.67 12.26
C GLU A 2 27.95 0.09 11.65
N THR A 3 28.19 1.25 11.04
CA THR A 3 27.17 2.09 10.39
C THR A 3 26.43 1.36 9.26
N ILE A 4 27.15 0.64 8.40
CA ILE A 4 26.56 -0.08 7.25
C ILE A 4 25.61 -1.20 7.74
N LYS A 5 26.00 -1.95 8.78
CA LYS A 5 25.13 -2.97 9.38
C LYS A 5 23.86 -2.36 9.97
N GLN A 6 23.97 -1.19 10.61
CA GLN A 6 22.81 -0.49 11.16
C GLN A 6 21.87 0.03 10.08
N GLU A 7 22.41 0.57 8.98
CA GLU A 7 21.63 1.03 7.83
C GLU A 7 20.88 -0.11 7.14
N ILE A 8 21.52 -1.26 6.95
CA ILE A 8 20.85 -2.45 6.38
C ILE A 8 19.74 -2.93 7.31
N ARG A 9 20.00 -3.05 8.62
CA ARG A 9 18.98 -3.44 9.61
C ARG A 9 17.80 -2.47 9.63
N LYS A 10 18.06 -1.16 9.48
CA LYS A 10 17.00 -0.16 9.36
C LYS A 10 16.20 -0.37 8.08
N GLY A 11 16.86 -0.54 6.93
CA GLY A 11 16.18 -0.81 5.65
C GLY A 11 15.28 -2.04 5.69
N VAL A 12 15.71 -3.13 6.34
CA VAL A 12 14.87 -4.33 6.53
C VAL A 12 13.62 -4.03 7.38
N ARG A 13 13.76 -3.25 8.46
CA ARG A 13 12.60 -2.84 9.30
C ARG A 13 11.65 -1.91 8.56
N ASP A 14 12.19 -0.99 7.77
CA ASP A 14 11.41 -0.04 6.97
C ASP A 14 10.61 -0.80 5.89
N LEU A 15 11.26 -1.75 5.20
CA LEU A 15 10.59 -2.64 4.23
C LEU A 15 9.47 -3.46 4.87
N LYS A 16 9.72 -4.08 6.03
CA LYS A 16 8.70 -4.85 6.75
C LYS A 16 7.50 -3.98 7.15
N SER A 17 7.76 -2.76 7.62
CA SER A 17 6.72 -1.81 8.00
C SER A 17 5.90 -1.37 6.79
N ALA A 18 6.56 -1.12 5.65
CA ALA A 18 5.88 -0.78 4.40
C ALA A 18 5.00 -1.94 3.90
N GLN A 19 5.47 -3.18 3.97
CA GLN A 19 4.69 -4.36 3.62
C GLN A 19 3.43 -4.49 4.48
N GLN A 20 3.55 -4.33 5.80
CA GLN A 20 2.38 -4.35 6.69
C GLN A 20 1.38 -3.23 6.38
N ARG A 21 1.86 -2.05 5.96
CA ARG A 21 1.00 -0.94 5.54
C ARG A 21 0.22 -1.28 4.27
N VAL A 22 0.84 -1.95 3.30
CA VAL A 22 0.15 -2.47 2.11
C VAL A 22 -0.99 -3.39 2.53
N ASP A 23 -0.73 -4.39 3.37
CA ASP A 23 -1.75 -5.35 3.82
C ASP A 23 -2.95 -4.67 4.50
N ILE A 24 -2.68 -3.65 5.33
CA ILE A 24 -3.73 -2.90 6.05
C ILE A 24 -4.54 -2.05 5.08
N THR A 25 -3.87 -1.32 4.18
CA THR A 25 -4.54 -0.40 3.25
C THR A 25 -5.34 -1.13 2.19
N GLU A 26 -4.88 -2.28 1.69
CA GLU A 26 -5.68 -3.13 0.80
C GLU A 26 -6.95 -3.67 1.47
N ARG A 27 -6.88 -4.03 2.75
CA ARG A 27 -8.08 -4.43 3.53
C ARG A 27 -9.04 -3.27 3.71
N SER A 28 -8.51 -2.07 3.95
CA SER A 28 -9.30 -0.84 4.06
C SER A 28 -9.99 -0.50 2.74
N GLU A 29 -9.29 -0.61 1.61
CA GLU A 29 -9.85 -0.43 0.27
C GLU A 29 -11.00 -1.42 0.01
N LYS A 30 -10.79 -2.71 0.29
CA LYS A 30 -11.83 -3.75 0.13
C LYS A 30 -13.06 -3.48 1.00
N LEU A 31 -12.86 -2.91 2.20
CA LEU A 31 -13.97 -2.51 3.07
C LEU A 31 -14.72 -1.32 2.49
N ALA A 32 -14.00 -0.27 2.05
CA ALA A 32 -14.59 0.91 1.44
C ALA A 32 -15.37 0.55 0.16
N GLU A 33 -14.88 -0.40 -0.64
CA GLU A 33 -15.58 -0.89 -1.83
C GLU A 33 -16.91 -1.56 -1.48
N LYS A 34 -16.93 -2.40 -0.44
CA LYS A 34 -18.15 -3.03 0.06
C LYS A 34 -19.13 -1.99 0.58
N SER A 35 -18.67 -1.02 1.35
CA SER A 35 -19.51 0.07 1.87
C SER A 35 -20.11 0.89 0.74
N TYR A 36 -19.32 1.29 -0.26
CA TYR A 36 -19.80 2.00 -1.44
C TYR A 36 -20.87 1.20 -2.19
N ARG A 37 -20.65 -0.11 -2.39
CA ARG A 37 -21.63 -0.98 -3.05
C ARG A 37 -22.96 -1.04 -2.30
N ILE A 38 -22.93 -1.13 -0.97
CA ILE A 38 -24.15 -1.11 -0.14
C ILE A 38 -24.87 0.24 -0.31
N SER A 39 -24.12 1.34 -0.27
CA SER A 39 -24.67 2.68 -0.45
C SER A 39 -25.25 2.90 -1.85
N LEU A 40 -24.64 2.35 -2.88
CA LEU A 40 -25.16 2.37 -4.24
C LEU A 40 -26.53 1.66 -4.33
N LEU A 41 -26.65 0.46 -3.76
CA LEU A 41 -27.92 -0.26 -3.71
C LEU A 41 -29.02 0.53 -2.98
N LYS A 42 -28.67 1.21 -1.87
CA LYS A 42 -29.62 2.08 -1.16
C LYS A 42 -30.04 3.28 -2.00
N PHE A 43 -29.10 3.90 -2.72
CA PHE A 43 -29.38 5.01 -3.63
C PHE A 43 -30.31 4.57 -4.76
N GLU A 44 -30.06 3.41 -5.38
CA GLU A 44 -30.90 2.84 -6.43
C GLU A 44 -32.33 2.55 -5.95
N ASN A 45 -32.49 2.18 -4.66
CA ASN A 45 -33.79 2.00 -4.03
C ASN A 45 -34.45 3.31 -3.56
N GLY A 46 -33.75 4.44 -3.66
CA GLY A 46 -34.23 5.75 -3.18
C GLY A 46 -34.05 6.02 -1.69
N ASP A 47 -33.39 5.12 -0.96
CA ASP A 47 -33.15 5.20 0.49
C ASP A 47 -31.91 6.03 0.86
N LEU A 48 -31.14 6.50 -0.12
CA LEU A 48 -29.93 7.30 0.05
C LEU A 48 -29.92 8.49 -0.90
N SER A 49 -29.44 9.65 -0.44
CA SER A 49 -29.30 10.84 -1.29
C SER A 49 -28.08 10.73 -2.23
N SER A 50 -28.08 11.52 -3.31
CA SER A 50 -26.92 11.61 -4.21
C SER A 50 -25.71 12.23 -3.52
N GLN A 51 -25.92 13.14 -2.56
CA GLN A 51 -24.87 13.75 -1.75
C GLN A 51 -24.18 12.71 -0.85
N ASP A 52 -24.97 11.85 -0.20
CA ASP A 52 -24.43 10.78 0.65
C ASP A 52 -23.69 9.73 -0.19
N LEU A 53 -24.22 9.37 -1.36
CA LEU A 53 -23.52 8.47 -2.28
C LEU A 53 -22.19 9.06 -2.75
N ALA A 54 -22.13 10.36 -3.03
CA ALA A 54 -20.90 11.04 -3.40
C ALA A 54 -19.86 11.03 -2.26
N LEU A 55 -20.29 11.15 -1.01
CA LEU A 55 -19.40 11.03 0.15
C LEU A 55 -18.78 9.62 0.25
N GLU A 56 -19.58 8.58 0.06
CA GLU A 56 -19.08 7.20 0.05
C GLU A 56 -18.15 6.91 -1.13
N GLN A 57 -18.43 7.49 -2.30
CA GLN A 57 -17.53 7.44 -3.45
C GLN A 57 -16.18 8.10 -3.13
N ASN A 58 -16.18 9.25 -2.44
CA ASN A 58 -14.96 9.93 -2.03
C ASN A 58 -14.14 9.08 -1.05
N ARG A 59 -14.79 8.42 -0.08
CA ARG A 59 -14.11 7.49 0.85
C ARG A 59 -13.48 6.31 0.14
N LEU A 60 -14.16 5.74 -0.86
CA LEU A 60 -13.58 4.68 -1.70
C LEU A 60 -12.35 5.17 -2.47
N THR A 61 -12.45 6.35 -3.08
CA THR A 61 -11.33 6.96 -3.82
C THR A 61 -10.13 7.26 -2.92
N GLU A 62 -10.36 7.75 -1.70
CA GLU A 62 -9.32 7.97 -0.70
C GLU A 62 -8.66 6.66 -0.28
N ALA A 63 -9.43 5.62 0.03
CA ALA A 63 -8.90 4.31 0.41
C ALA A 63 -8.04 3.69 -0.71
N ARG A 64 -8.48 3.80 -1.97
CA ARG A 64 -7.70 3.40 -3.16
C ARG A 64 -6.38 4.14 -3.26
N THR A 65 -6.42 5.47 -3.12
CA THR A 65 -5.23 6.33 -3.17
C THR A 65 -4.24 5.94 -2.07
N ASN A 66 -4.73 5.70 -0.86
CA ASN A 66 -3.91 5.26 0.27
C ASN A 66 -3.26 3.89 0.04
N SER A 67 -3.98 2.94 -0.57
CA SER A 67 -3.41 1.63 -0.94
C SER A 67 -2.31 1.76 -2.00
N LEU A 68 -2.56 2.53 -3.06
CA LEU A 68 -1.57 2.79 -4.10
C LEU A 68 -0.30 3.45 -3.54
N ASN A 69 -0.44 4.44 -2.66
CA ASN A 69 0.68 5.08 -2.00
C ASN A 69 1.48 4.09 -1.12
N ALA A 70 0.80 3.22 -0.35
CA ALA A 70 1.47 2.19 0.43
C ALA A 70 2.27 1.22 -0.44
N ILE A 71 1.76 0.85 -1.61
CA ILE A 71 2.45 -0.02 -2.57
C ILE A 71 3.68 0.70 -3.15
N ILE A 72 3.57 1.98 -3.47
CA ILE A 72 4.70 2.80 -3.93
C ILE A 72 5.80 2.85 -2.86
N ASP A 73 5.43 3.11 -1.60
CA ASP A 73 6.37 3.15 -0.48
C ASP A 73 7.09 1.81 -0.27
N TYR A 74 6.36 0.69 -0.38
CA TYR A 74 6.95 -0.64 -0.33
C TYR A 74 7.97 -0.86 -1.45
N LYS A 75 7.64 -0.50 -2.70
CA LYS A 75 8.56 -0.63 -3.84
C LYS A 75 9.80 0.25 -3.68
N ASN A 76 9.64 1.45 -3.11
CA ASN A 76 10.75 2.34 -2.80
C ASN A 76 11.68 1.76 -1.73
N ALA A 77 11.12 1.24 -0.63
CA ALA A 77 11.88 0.61 0.45
C ALA A 77 12.65 -0.63 -0.04
N LEU A 78 12.02 -1.44 -0.89
CA LEU A 78 12.64 -2.62 -1.49
C LEU A 78 13.81 -2.22 -2.41
N SER A 79 13.60 -1.23 -3.27
CA SER A 79 14.64 -0.71 -4.17
C SER A 79 15.83 -0.12 -3.41
N ASP A 80 15.56 0.57 -2.29
CA ASP A 80 16.62 1.10 -1.43
C ASP A 80 17.45 -0.01 -0.77
N LEU A 81 16.79 -1.04 -0.25
CA LEU A 81 17.48 -2.18 0.34
C LEU A 81 18.30 -2.97 -0.69
N ARG A 82 17.76 -3.16 -1.92
CA ARG A 82 18.47 -3.79 -3.04
C ARG A 82 19.77 -3.05 -3.35
N ARG A 83 19.73 -1.72 -3.51
CA ARG A 83 20.93 -0.90 -3.78
C ARG A 83 21.98 -1.02 -2.67
N LYS A 84 21.56 -0.98 -1.40
CA LYS A 84 22.48 -1.02 -0.25
C LYS A 84 23.16 -2.38 -0.04
N THR A 85 22.52 -3.45 -0.50
CA THR A 85 23.01 -4.83 -0.30
C THR A 85 23.59 -5.45 -1.57
N LEU A 86 23.40 -4.80 -2.72
CA LEU A 86 23.68 -5.35 -4.05
C LEU A 86 22.99 -6.71 -4.27
N TRP A 87 21.88 -6.95 -3.56
CA TRP A 87 21.14 -8.20 -3.57
C TRP A 87 19.70 -7.96 -4.00
N ASP A 88 19.23 -8.74 -4.95
CA ASP A 88 17.84 -8.80 -5.37
C ASP A 88 17.05 -9.73 -4.43
N PHE A 89 16.22 -9.14 -3.55
CA PHE A 89 15.39 -9.90 -2.61
C PHE A 89 14.14 -10.56 -3.23
N GLU A 90 13.66 -10.13 -4.40
CA GLU A 90 12.54 -10.81 -5.07
C GLU A 90 13.04 -12.04 -5.84
N LYS A 91 14.23 -11.96 -6.45
CA LYS A 91 14.86 -13.07 -7.19
C LYS A 91 15.77 -13.94 -6.33
N ASN A 92 16.06 -13.51 -5.10
CA ASN A 92 17.02 -14.12 -4.19
C ASN A 92 18.39 -14.37 -4.85
N ALA A 93 18.93 -13.34 -5.53
CA ALA A 93 20.20 -13.41 -6.27
C ALA A 93 20.99 -12.10 -6.15
N PRO A 94 22.33 -12.10 -6.33
CA PRO A 94 23.10 -10.86 -6.49
C PRO A 94 22.58 -10.05 -7.68
N ILE A 95 22.68 -8.72 -7.62
CA ILE A 95 22.41 -7.89 -8.79
C ILE A 95 23.52 -8.17 -9.82
N GLU A 96 23.15 -8.74 -10.97
CA GLU A 96 24.05 -8.83 -12.12
C GLU A 96 24.32 -7.41 -12.62
N ILE A 97 25.57 -6.96 -12.43
CA ILE A 97 26.07 -5.72 -13.01
C ILE A 97 26.57 -6.11 -14.41
N GLN A 98 25.84 -5.69 -15.46
CA GLN A 98 26.35 -5.72 -16.83
C GLN A 98 27.28 -4.54 -17.08
#